data_AF-A0A2U0A6C8-F1
#
_entry.id   AF-A0A2U0A6C8-F1
#
_cell.length_a   1.000
_cell.length_b   1.000
_cell.length_c   1.000
_cell.angle_alpha   90.00
_cell.angle_beta   90.00
_cell.angle_gamma   90.00
#
_symmetry.space_group_name_H-M   'P 1'
#
loop_
_entity.id
_entity.type
_entity.pdbx_description
1 polymer ?
#
loop_
_entity_poly.entity_id
_entity_poly.type
_entity_poly.pdbx_seq_one_letter_code
_entity_poly.pdbx_strand_id
1 'polypeptide(L)'
;MGFLKRGEEKDKLQGGGRTIRGYWLLGVLALLVLTAIAWSYLVYQNLTSTQTSHKQQVKSTAQLLAGSISSNLQQRLALIQGLARQPGLADSFNAFDEGELPAQQARLARLVPDALQLRLLPVDYNEPDTSEMPNMGYASLLLLRKAEKSDVVLPAELHQSGTPHQHIAIASAITSDQVGDVAGVLHVAYSLDMLKNLIRRVENLPGRIEVQQALSDKDPLLIVGKGDKSATGTKADGVVPVKGSIWQVAYWGGTGVQFNLMDNLLLVAPGLLLFLITALFLLRFSQQMTNALKRDQQTILSLVEALVVGRPPRVQPAQLGDLQSTLEVMEHQIKEFRSSQVEKSKSKRVMAASDNGLGINIDEVVAKTPVDIPLDGSAHVEIPASIFRAYDIRGIVGETLTEEIVTLLGQGYGSEIFEKGYQSVVVARDTRNSSERLQSALIQGLQASGRDVIDIGMV
;
A
#
# COMPACT_ATOMS: atom_id res chain seq x y z
N MET A 1 -33.49 23.86 -66.79
CA MET A 1 -32.32 23.30 -66.07
C MET A 1 -32.45 23.73 -64.62
N GLY A 2 -32.54 22.90 -63.59
CA GLY A 2 -32.53 21.44 -63.43
C GLY A 2 -32.80 21.20 -61.93
N PHE A 3 -33.80 20.38 -61.63
CA PHE A 3 -33.64 19.08 -60.95
C PHE A 3 -33.51 19.08 -59.41
N LEU A 4 -34.63 18.68 -58.78
CA LEU A 4 -34.78 17.67 -57.71
C LEU A 4 -33.90 17.70 -56.44
N LYS A 5 -34.59 17.81 -55.29
CA LYS A 5 -34.59 16.91 -54.10
C LYS A 5 -35.43 17.63 -53.04
N ARG A 6 -36.62 17.20 -52.56
CA ARG A 6 -37.14 15.89 -52.12
C ARG A 6 -36.15 15.10 -51.28
N GLY A 7 -36.36 15.17 -49.97
CA GLY A 7 -35.77 14.28 -48.99
C GLY A 7 -35.14 15.05 -47.84
N GLU A 8 -35.89 15.20 -46.75
CA GLU A 8 -35.43 14.99 -45.35
C GLU A 8 -36.50 15.49 -44.37
N GLU A 9 -37.65 14.81 -44.39
CA GLU A 9 -38.63 14.88 -43.29
C GLU A 9 -38.87 13.46 -42.80
N LYS A 10 -37.80 12.82 -42.31
CA LYS A 10 -37.81 11.52 -41.62
C LYS A 10 -36.57 11.43 -40.73
N ASP A 11 -36.62 12.01 -39.52
CA ASP A 11 -35.87 11.50 -38.35
C ASP A 11 -36.08 12.35 -37.09
N LYS A 12 -37.33 12.59 -36.70
CA LYS A 12 -37.62 13.21 -35.40
C LYS A 12 -38.69 12.46 -34.62
N LEU A 13 -38.51 11.16 -34.43
CA LEU A 13 -39.25 10.36 -33.45
C LEU A 13 -38.39 9.13 -33.04
N GLN A 14 -37.13 9.33 -32.66
CA GLN A 14 -36.40 8.34 -31.85
C GLN A 14 -36.56 8.74 -30.39
N GLY A 15 -37.47 8.09 -29.67
CA GLY A 15 -37.64 8.28 -28.23
C GLY A 15 -36.32 8.01 -27.50
N GLY A 16 -35.87 8.96 -26.68
CA GLY A 16 -34.63 8.91 -25.91
C GLY A 16 -34.59 7.87 -24.78
N GLY A 17 -35.39 6.81 -24.86
CA GLY A 17 -35.35 5.70 -23.92
C GLY A 17 -34.07 4.90 -24.11
N ARG A 18 -33.29 4.71 -23.02
CA ARG A 18 -32.11 3.84 -23.06
C ARG A 18 -32.53 2.44 -23.50
N THR A 19 -31.86 1.91 -24.53
CA THR A 19 -32.09 0.55 -24.99
C THR A 19 -31.86 -0.45 -23.85
N ILE A 20 -32.53 -1.60 -23.87
CA ILE A 20 -32.30 -2.70 -22.91
C ILE A 20 -30.80 -3.08 -22.86
N ARG A 21 -30.09 -2.93 -23.98
CA ARG A 21 -28.63 -3.06 -24.07
C ARG A 21 -27.89 -2.07 -23.17
N GLY A 22 -28.34 -0.82 -23.08
CA GLY A 22 -27.73 0.20 -22.22
C GLY A 22 -27.82 -0.14 -20.73
N TYR A 23 -28.98 -0.60 -20.25
CA TYR A 23 -29.14 -1.05 -18.86
C TYR A 23 -28.34 -2.32 -18.57
N TRP A 24 -28.32 -3.26 -19.51
CA TRP A 24 -27.48 -4.46 -19.40
C TRP A 24 -25.99 -4.13 -19.33
N LEU A 25 -25.50 -3.24 -20.20
CA LEU A 25 -24.08 -2.83 -20.19
C LEU A 25 -23.68 -2.18 -18.86
N LEU A 26 -24.57 -1.39 -18.25
CA LEU A 26 -24.33 -0.82 -16.93
C LEU A 26 -24.25 -1.89 -15.84
N GLY A 27 -25.15 -2.88 -15.85
CA GLY A 27 -25.10 -4.01 -14.91
C GLY A 27 -23.84 -4.88 -15.08
N VAL A 28 -23.42 -5.09 -16.33
CA VAL A 28 -22.17 -5.80 -16.66
C VAL A 28 -20.96 -5.05 -16.14
N LEU A 29 -20.91 -3.73 -16.38
CA LEU A 29 -19.82 -2.89 -15.91
C LEU A 29 -19.75 -2.86 -14.39
N ALA A 30 -20.89 -2.77 -13.71
CA ALA A 30 -20.96 -2.85 -12.25
C ALA A 30 -20.41 -4.17 -11.71
N LEU A 31 -20.77 -5.31 -12.32
CA LEU A 31 -20.27 -6.63 -11.90
C LEU A 31 -18.75 -6.75 -12.12
N LEU A 32 -18.24 -6.27 -13.25
CA LEU A 32 -16.81 -6.28 -13.56
C LEU A 32 -15.99 -5.38 -12.61
N VAL A 33 -16.55 -4.24 -12.21
CA VAL A 33 -15.93 -3.37 -11.21
C VAL A 33 -15.88 -4.08 -9.84
N LEU A 34 -16.97 -4.74 -9.43
CA LEU A 34 -16.99 -5.50 -8.17
C LEU A 34 -15.98 -6.65 -8.15
N THR A 35 -15.82 -7.39 -9.25
CA THR A 35 -14.81 -8.47 -9.33
C THR A 35 -13.39 -7.90 -9.31
N ALA A 36 -13.13 -6.78 -9.97
CA ALA A 36 -11.85 -6.11 -9.94
C ALA A 36 -11.49 -5.60 -8.53
N ILE A 37 -12.46 -5.00 -7.82
CA ILE A 37 -12.27 -4.54 -6.43
C ILE A 37 -11.99 -5.73 -5.50
N ALA A 38 -12.78 -6.80 -5.60
CA ALA A 38 -12.58 -7.99 -4.78
C ALA A 38 -11.22 -8.64 -5.02
N TRP A 39 -10.79 -8.72 -6.29
CA TRP A 39 -9.46 -9.26 -6.62
C TRP A 39 -8.33 -8.36 -6.14
N SER A 40 -8.47 -7.04 -6.35
CA SER A 40 -7.51 -6.04 -5.87
C SER A 40 -7.33 -6.13 -4.35
N TYR A 41 -8.42 -6.32 -3.61
CA TYR A 41 -8.40 -6.52 -2.17
C TYR A 41 -7.64 -7.78 -1.74
N LEU A 42 -7.86 -8.92 -2.42
CA LEU A 42 -7.12 -10.16 -2.16
C LEU A 42 -5.62 -10.02 -2.44
N VAL A 43 -5.26 -9.37 -3.55
CA VAL A 43 -3.86 -9.07 -3.89
C VAL A 43 -3.22 -8.18 -2.83
N TYR A 44 -3.93 -7.13 -2.39
CA TYR A 44 -3.47 -6.23 -1.33
C TYR A 44 -3.26 -6.97 0.01
N GLN A 45 -4.19 -7.84 0.41
CA GLN A 45 -4.02 -8.66 1.61
C GLN A 45 -2.80 -9.59 1.51
N ASN A 46 -2.57 -10.20 0.35
CA ASN A 46 -1.43 -11.09 0.16
C ASN A 46 -0.09 -10.33 0.27
N LEU A 47 0.01 -9.16 -0.39
CA LEU A 47 1.19 -8.30 -0.35
C LEU A 47 1.49 -7.75 1.06
N THR A 48 0.46 -7.44 1.84
CA THR A 48 0.63 -6.96 3.23
C THR A 48 0.97 -8.11 4.19
N SER A 49 0.43 -9.31 3.95
CA SER A 49 0.74 -10.52 4.72
C SER A 49 2.20 -10.97 4.54
N THR A 50 2.73 -10.92 3.32
CA THR A 50 4.15 -11.26 3.05
C THR A 50 5.10 -10.28 3.73
N GLN A 51 4.80 -8.98 3.69
CA GLN A 51 5.57 -7.95 4.40
C GLN A 51 5.58 -8.17 5.92
N THR A 52 4.43 -8.47 6.51
CA THR A 52 4.33 -8.74 7.96
C THR A 52 5.13 -10.01 8.32
N SER A 53 5.07 -11.03 7.47
CA SER A 53 5.83 -12.27 7.64
C SER A 53 7.34 -12.03 7.53
N HIS A 54 7.80 -11.23 6.57
CA HIS A 54 9.21 -10.85 6.43
C HIS A 54 9.70 -10.05 7.64
N LYS A 55 8.91 -9.08 8.12
CA LYS A 55 9.24 -8.33 9.35
C LYS A 55 9.39 -9.26 10.56
N GLN A 56 8.47 -10.20 10.71
CA GLN A 56 8.53 -11.16 11.82
C GLN A 56 9.72 -12.13 11.69
N GLN A 57 10.05 -12.55 10.46
CA GLN A 57 11.22 -13.39 10.19
C GLN A 57 12.52 -12.66 10.55
N VAL A 58 12.70 -11.44 10.04
CA VAL A 58 13.88 -10.61 10.33
C VAL A 58 14.00 -10.31 11.82
N LYS A 59 12.89 -10.02 12.51
CA LYS A 59 12.87 -9.86 13.97
C LYS A 59 13.33 -11.12 14.70
N SER A 60 12.82 -12.29 14.30
CA SER A 60 13.18 -13.57 14.91
C SER A 60 14.66 -13.88 14.68
N THR A 61 15.17 -13.63 13.47
CA THR A 61 16.60 -13.75 13.15
C THR A 61 17.45 -12.80 13.98
N ALA A 62 17.02 -11.55 14.16
CA ALA A 62 17.71 -10.58 15.02
C ALA A 62 17.74 -11.04 16.48
N GLN A 63 16.66 -11.61 17.00
CA GLN A 63 16.60 -12.17 18.36
C GLN A 63 17.53 -13.38 18.53
N LEU A 64 17.56 -14.30 17.56
CA LEU A 64 18.46 -15.45 17.57
C LEU A 64 19.93 -15.02 17.50
N LEU A 65 20.24 -14.04 16.64
CA LEU A 65 21.58 -13.47 16.53
C LEU A 65 21.99 -12.79 17.85
N ALA A 66 21.13 -11.93 18.40
CA ALA A 66 21.38 -11.27 19.68
C ALA A 66 21.58 -12.28 20.81
N GLY A 67 20.78 -13.34 20.87
CA GLY A 67 20.90 -14.42 21.85
C GLY A 67 22.22 -15.20 21.70
N SER A 68 22.63 -15.50 20.47
CA SER A 68 23.91 -16.19 20.19
C SER A 68 25.11 -15.34 20.59
N ILE A 69 25.08 -14.04 20.25
CA ILE A 69 26.12 -13.09 20.67
C ILE A 69 26.14 -12.97 22.20
N SER A 70 24.97 -12.80 22.83
CA SER A 70 24.83 -12.67 24.28
C SER A 70 25.40 -13.89 25.01
N SER A 71 25.07 -15.10 24.55
CA SER A 71 25.58 -16.34 25.14
C SER A 71 27.10 -16.43 25.06
N ASN A 72 27.68 -16.12 23.89
CA ASN A 72 29.14 -16.13 23.74
C ASN A 72 29.83 -15.07 24.61
N LEU A 73 29.28 -13.86 24.68
CA LEU A 73 29.81 -12.78 25.51
C LEU A 73 29.71 -13.12 26.99
N GLN A 74 28.58 -13.65 27.46
CA GLN A 74 28.41 -14.03 28.86
C GLN A 74 29.40 -15.13 29.28
N GLN A 75 29.70 -16.10 28.40
CA GLN A 75 30.74 -17.10 28.66
C GLN A 75 32.12 -16.44 28.81
N ARG A 76 32.48 -15.48 27.95
CA ARG A 76 33.76 -14.75 28.02
C ARG A 76 33.84 -13.86 29.26
N LEU A 77 32.77 -13.15 29.60
CA LEU A 77 32.67 -12.31 30.78
C LEU A 77 32.83 -13.13 32.07
N ALA A 78 32.15 -14.28 32.15
CA ALA A 78 32.27 -15.19 33.30
C ALA A 78 33.70 -15.74 33.44
N LEU A 79 34.35 -16.09 32.32
CA LEU A 79 35.76 -16.50 32.33
C LEU A 79 36.65 -15.38 32.85
N ILE A 80 36.54 -14.16 32.30
CA ILE A 80 37.36 -13.01 32.71
C ILE A 80 37.14 -12.66 34.18
N GLN A 81 35.89 -12.67 34.64
CA GLN A 81 35.58 -12.44 36.05
C GLN A 81 36.17 -13.53 36.96
N GLY A 82 36.14 -14.79 36.52
CA GLY A 82 36.77 -15.90 37.22
C GLY A 82 38.29 -15.78 37.27
N LEU A 83 38.93 -15.33 36.19
CA LEU A 83 40.37 -15.07 36.14
C LEU A 83 40.77 -13.90 37.05
N ALA A 84 40.00 -12.81 37.04
CA ALA A 84 40.25 -11.64 37.86
C ALA A 84 40.11 -11.92 39.37
N ARG A 85 39.39 -12.98 39.75
CA ARG A 85 39.19 -13.43 41.14
C ARG A 85 40.07 -14.62 41.52
N GLN A 86 41.10 -14.93 40.73
CA GLN A 86 42.02 -16.00 41.09
C GLN A 86 42.80 -15.64 42.36
N PRO A 87 42.94 -16.57 43.32
CA PRO A 87 43.77 -16.35 44.51
C PRO A 87 45.20 -15.99 44.12
N GLY A 88 45.77 -14.99 44.79
CA GLY A 88 47.15 -14.54 44.58
C GLY A 88 47.36 -13.62 43.38
N LEU A 89 46.35 -13.38 42.54
CA LEU A 89 46.50 -12.44 41.41
C LEU A 89 46.66 -10.98 41.89
N ALA A 90 45.99 -10.62 42.98
CA ALA A 90 46.13 -9.31 43.61
C ALA A 90 47.56 -9.10 44.16
N ASP A 91 48.19 -10.15 44.68
CA ASP A 91 49.52 -10.07 45.28
C ASP A 91 50.61 -9.73 44.23
N SER A 92 50.40 -10.11 42.97
CA SER A 92 51.31 -9.79 41.87
C SER A 92 51.45 -8.30 41.57
N PHE A 93 50.55 -7.44 42.06
CA PHE A 93 50.68 -5.98 41.98
C PHE A 93 51.51 -5.39 43.13
N ASN A 94 51.64 -6.13 44.24
CA ASN A 94 52.38 -5.71 45.42
C ASN A 94 53.82 -6.26 45.45
N ALA A 95 54.14 -7.22 44.57
CA ALA A 95 55.45 -7.81 44.47
C ALA A 95 56.48 -6.77 43.98
N PHE A 96 57.59 -6.62 44.73
CA PHE A 96 58.73 -5.77 44.36
C PHE A 96 59.57 -6.33 43.20
N ASP A 97 59.11 -7.39 42.53
CA ASP A 97 59.81 -8.06 41.44
C ASP A 97 59.24 -7.63 40.08
N GLU A 98 60.02 -6.83 39.34
CA GLU A 98 59.65 -6.32 38.00
C GLU A 98 59.33 -7.44 36.98
N GLY A 99 59.73 -8.69 37.24
CA GLY A 99 59.48 -9.83 36.36
C GLY A 99 58.15 -10.58 36.60
N GLU A 100 57.49 -10.41 37.74
CA GLU A 100 56.37 -11.26 38.14
C GLU A 100 55.08 -10.95 37.35
N LEU A 101 54.76 -9.67 37.19
CA LEU A 101 53.54 -9.22 36.54
C LEU A 101 53.48 -9.57 35.04
N PRO A 102 54.56 -9.36 34.24
CA PRO A 102 54.60 -9.85 32.85
C PRO A 102 54.47 -11.37 32.73
N ALA A 103 55.07 -12.13 33.66
CA ALA A 103 54.97 -13.59 33.66
C ALA A 103 53.54 -14.07 33.95
N GLN A 104 52.84 -13.43 34.89
CA GLN A 104 51.42 -13.70 35.17
C GLN A 104 50.53 -13.31 34.00
N GLN A 105 50.77 -12.17 33.36
CA GLN A 105 50.06 -11.76 32.15
C GLN A 105 50.18 -12.82 31.04
N ALA A 106 51.39 -13.30 30.76
CA ALA A 106 51.63 -14.34 29.76
C ALA A 106 51.00 -15.70 30.14
N ARG A 107 50.86 -16.00 31.44
CA ARG A 107 50.14 -17.18 31.94
C ARG A 107 48.65 -17.05 31.70
N LEU A 108 48.04 -15.94 32.11
CA LEU A 108 46.60 -15.69 31.93
C LEU A 108 46.22 -15.60 30.45
N ALA A 109 47.05 -14.99 29.60
CA ALA A 109 46.81 -14.89 28.16
C ALA A 109 46.60 -16.27 27.51
N ARG A 110 47.30 -17.31 27.98
CA ARG A 110 47.13 -18.69 27.49
C ARG A 110 45.80 -19.34 27.91
N LEU A 111 45.14 -18.81 28.93
CA LEU A 111 43.85 -19.30 29.43
C LEU A 111 42.65 -18.62 28.75
N VAL A 112 42.89 -17.54 28.00
CA VAL A 112 41.84 -16.77 27.35
C VAL A 112 41.86 -17.00 25.84
N PRO A 113 41.00 -17.90 25.31
CA PRO A 113 41.00 -18.22 23.89
C PRO A 113 40.55 -17.02 23.04
N ASP A 114 41.18 -16.88 21.87
CA ASP A 114 40.90 -15.84 20.86
C ASP A 114 41.13 -14.40 21.33
N ALA A 115 41.76 -14.19 22.50
CA ALA A 115 42.18 -12.86 22.91
C ALA A 115 43.32 -12.37 22.02
N LEU A 116 43.18 -11.16 21.50
CA LEU A 116 44.26 -10.47 20.81
C LEU A 116 45.32 -10.00 21.80
N GLN A 117 44.87 -9.48 22.94
CA GLN A 117 45.76 -9.01 24.00
C GLN A 117 45.09 -9.11 25.37
N LEU A 118 45.89 -9.41 26.39
CA LEU A 118 45.49 -9.40 27.79
C LEU A 118 46.50 -8.53 28.56
N ARG A 119 45.99 -7.59 29.34
CA ARG A 119 46.80 -6.66 30.13
C ARG A 119 46.41 -6.72 31.60
N LEU A 120 47.40 -6.83 32.46
CA LEU A 120 47.28 -6.61 33.90
C LEU A 120 47.75 -5.19 34.18
N LEU A 121 46.83 -4.34 34.64
CA LEU A 121 47.09 -2.90 34.79
C LEU A 121 46.91 -2.52 36.27
N PRO A 122 47.84 -1.74 36.86
CA PRO A 122 47.68 -1.25 38.22
C PRO A 122 46.51 -0.28 38.31
N VAL A 123 46.03 -0.02 39.53
CA VAL A 123 45.07 1.06 39.79
C VAL A 123 45.66 2.40 39.37
N ASP A 124 44.80 3.33 38.97
CA ASP A 124 45.15 4.68 38.53
C ASP A 124 45.98 4.73 37.23
N TYR A 125 46.04 3.63 36.48
CA TYR A 125 46.69 3.58 35.18
C TYR A 125 45.99 4.54 34.20
N ASN A 126 46.73 5.54 33.73
CA ASN A 126 46.17 6.69 33.01
C ASN A 126 46.87 7.00 31.67
N GLU A 127 47.85 6.19 31.28
CA GLU A 127 48.64 6.40 30.06
C GLU A 127 48.13 5.50 28.92
N PRO A 128 47.82 6.06 27.73
CA PRO A 128 47.55 5.25 26.55
C PRO A 128 48.78 4.42 26.16
N ASP A 129 48.58 3.15 25.85
CA ASP A 129 49.63 2.24 25.41
C ASP A 129 49.49 1.98 23.89
N THR A 130 50.53 2.36 23.14
CA THR A 130 50.62 2.15 21.68
C THR A 130 51.71 1.16 21.30
N SER A 131 52.34 0.50 22.26
CA SER A 131 53.46 -0.44 22.03
C SER A 131 52.99 -1.80 21.49
N GLU A 132 51.74 -2.17 21.78
CA GLU A 132 51.15 -3.46 21.43
C GLU A 132 49.87 -3.32 20.59
N MET A 133 49.57 -4.32 19.75
CA MET A 133 48.32 -4.38 19.00
C MET A 133 47.31 -5.35 19.63
N PRO A 134 46.04 -4.94 19.82
CA PRO A 134 45.50 -3.61 19.53
C PRO A 134 45.90 -2.58 20.58
N ASN A 135 46.08 -1.34 20.13
CA ASN A 135 46.47 -0.22 20.98
C ASN A 135 45.42 0.03 22.06
N MET A 136 45.86 0.57 23.19
CA MET A 136 45.02 0.98 24.30
C MET A 136 44.85 2.51 24.27
N GLY A 137 43.68 2.97 23.78
CA GLY A 137 43.37 4.40 23.68
C GLY A 137 42.56 4.92 24.88
N TYR A 138 42.11 6.18 24.80
CA TYR A 138 41.32 6.82 25.87
C TYR A 138 40.00 6.10 26.22
N ALA A 139 39.36 5.43 25.26
CA ALA A 139 38.17 4.62 25.53
C ALA A 139 38.47 3.47 26.50
N SER A 140 39.61 2.78 26.31
CA SER A 140 40.08 1.76 27.25
C SER A 140 40.37 2.36 28.61
N LEU A 141 41.06 3.50 28.70
CA LEU A 141 41.30 4.17 29.98
C LEU A 141 40.01 4.50 30.75
N LEU A 142 38.97 4.94 30.04
CA LEU A 142 37.65 5.16 30.65
C LEU A 142 37.01 3.84 31.13
N LEU A 143 37.17 2.76 30.36
CA LEU A 143 36.72 1.43 30.75
C LEU A 143 37.46 0.93 32.01
N LEU A 144 38.76 1.16 32.12
CA LEU A 144 39.56 0.82 33.32
C LEU A 144 39.05 1.59 34.55
N ARG A 145 38.88 2.91 34.46
CA ARG A 145 38.35 3.73 35.57
C ARG A 145 36.96 3.32 36.02
N LYS A 146 36.12 2.84 35.10
CA LYS A 146 34.82 2.27 35.44
C LYS A 146 34.99 0.94 36.18
N ALA A 147 35.97 0.13 35.78
CA ALA A 147 36.22 -1.19 36.37
C ALA A 147 36.79 -1.05 37.79
N GLU A 148 37.70 -0.11 38.02
CA GLU A 148 38.25 0.21 39.35
C GLU A 148 37.16 0.56 40.39
N LYS A 149 36.02 1.08 39.93
CA LYS A 149 34.88 1.45 40.78
C LYS A 149 33.81 0.37 40.89
N SER A 150 34.04 -0.80 40.31
CA SER A 150 33.04 -1.85 40.13
C SER A 150 33.60 -3.23 40.51
N ASP A 151 32.94 -3.91 41.44
CA ASP A 151 33.26 -5.31 41.80
C ASP A 151 32.75 -6.34 40.76
N VAL A 152 32.12 -5.85 39.69
CA VAL A 152 31.52 -6.64 38.61
C VAL A 152 32.25 -6.37 37.30
N VAL A 153 32.42 -7.42 36.50
CA VAL A 153 32.93 -7.31 35.12
C VAL A 153 32.07 -6.36 34.29
N LEU A 154 32.71 -5.44 33.59
CA LEU A 154 32.00 -4.46 32.80
C LEU A 154 31.44 -5.08 31.51
N PRO A 155 30.32 -4.54 30.97
CA PRO A 155 29.82 -4.94 29.67
C PRO A 155 30.87 -4.72 28.57
N ALA A 156 30.87 -5.59 27.56
CA ALA A 156 31.76 -5.47 26.41
C ALA A 156 31.47 -4.19 25.59
N GLU A 157 32.54 -3.51 25.18
CA GLU A 157 32.51 -2.29 24.35
C GLU A 157 33.41 -2.48 23.11
N LEU A 158 33.08 -1.83 21.99
CA LEU A 158 33.89 -1.74 20.78
C LEU A 158 34.79 -0.51 20.85
N HIS A 159 36.10 -0.71 20.73
CA HIS A 159 37.09 0.37 20.72
C HIS A 159 37.74 0.53 19.35
N GLN A 160 38.16 1.77 19.06
CA GLN A 160 38.91 2.16 17.85
C GLN A 160 38.27 1.73 16.52
N SER A 161 36.94 1.86 16.43
CA SER A 161 36.18 1.51 15.22
C SER A 161 36.72 2.20 13.97
N GLY A 162 36.81 1.45 12.86
CA GLY A 162 37.31 1.95 11.58
C GLY A 162 38.84 2.00 11.46
N THR A 163 39.57 1.56 12.49
CA THR A 163 41.04 1.49 12.47
C THR A 163 41.53 0.03 12.45
N PRO A 164 42.80 -0.23 12.08
CA PRO A 164 43.40 -1.56 12.21
C PRO A 164 43.41 -2.12 13.63
N HIS A 165 43.29 -1.26 14.65
CA HIS A 165 43.28 -1.63 16.06
C HIS A 165 41.87 -1.86 16.61
N GLN A 166 40.85 -1.96 15.75
CA GLN A 166 39.48 -2.20 16.17
C GLN A 166 39.35 -3.54 16.92
N HIS A 167 38.84 -3.48 18.16
CA HIS A 167 38.70 -4.65 19.02
C HIS A 167 37.53 -4.52 19.99
N ILE A 168 37.09 -5.65 20.52
CA ILE A 168 36.13 -5.74 21.62
C ILE A 168 36.92 -5.68 22.92
N ALA A 169 36.65 -4.70 23.77
CA ALA A 169 37.29 -4.53 25.06
C ALA A 169 36.38 -4.99 26.19
N ILE A 170 36.95 -5.73 27.13
CA ILE A 170 36.32 -6.15 28.38
C ILE A 170 37.29 -5.84 29.52
N ALA A 171 36.78 -5.28 30.60
CA ALA A 171 37.57 -5.02 31.81
C ALA A 171 36.87 -5.56 33.05
N SER A 172 37.67 -6.08 33.99
CA SER A 172 37.21 -6.50 35.32
C SER A 172 38.20 -6.02 36.38
N ALA A 173 37.69 -5.53 37.50
CA ALA A 173 38.51 -5.30 38.69
C ALA A 173 39.13 -6.63 39.16
N ILE A 174 40.38 -6.55 39.58
CA ILE A 174 41.09 -7.59 40.32
C ILE A 174 40.98 -7.21 41.79
N THR A 175 40.13 -7.92 42.52
CA THR A 175 39.86 -7.63 43.93
C THR A 175 40.80 -8.43 44.82
N SER A 176 41.30 -7.80 45.87
CA SER A 176 42.03 -8.47 46.95
C SER A 176 41.08 -9.32 47.80
N ASP A 177 41.62 -10.18 48.68
CA ASP A 177 40.85 -10.96 49.66
C ASP A 177 40.11 -10.07 50.67
N GLN A 178 40.50 -8.78 50.76
CA GLN A 178 39.75 -7.76 51.49
C GLN A 178 38.62 -7.20 50.62
N VAL A 179 37.38 -7.29 51.12
CA VAL A 179 36.17 -6.84 50.41
C VAL A 179 36.26 -5.35 50.07
N GLY A 180 36.20 -5.02 48.78
CA GLY A 180 36.19 -3.64 48.27
C GLY A 180 37.57 -3.04 47.98
N ASP A 181 38.65 -3.79 48.14
CA ASP A 181 39.99 -3.36 47.79
C ASP A 181 40.36 -3.88 46.38
N VAL A 182 40.53 -2.95 45.43
CA VAL A 182 40.89 -3.26 44.04
C VAL A 182 42.41 -3.13 43.91
N ALA A 183 43.08 -4.24 43.61
CA ALA A 183 44.54 -4.28 43.42
C ALA A 183 44.96 -3.85 42.01
N GLY A 184 44.06 -3.98 41.03
CA GLY A 184 44.30 -3.61 39.64
C GLY A 184 43.13 -3.95 38.73
N VAL A 185 43.35 -3.89 37.43
CA VAL A 185 42.35 -4.18 36.40
C VAL A 185 42.88 -5.20 35.40
N LEU A 186 42.10 -6.24 35.16
CA LEU A 186 42.28 -7.17 34.06
C LEU A 186 41.57 -6.62 32.82
N HIS A 187 42.33 -6.25 31.79
CA HIS A 187 41.79 -5.78 30.51
C HIS A 187 42.07 -6.80 29.41
N VAL A 188 41.03 -7.18 28.66
CA VAL A 188 41.12 -8.16 27.58
C VAL A 188 40.55 -7.57 26.30
N ALA A 189 41.31 -7.71 25.21
CA ALA A 189 40.92 -7.31 23.87
C ALA A 189 40.64 -8.54 23.00
N TYR A 190 39.47 -8.62 22.37
CA TYR A 190 39.09 -9.68 21.42
C TYR A 190 38.93 -9.16 20.00
N SER A 191 39.11 -10.05 19.02
CA SER A 191 38.82 -9.77 17.63
C SER A 191 37.30 -9.73 17.35
N LEU A 192 36.92 -9.11 16.24
CA LEU A 192 35.53 -9.11 15.78
C LEU A 192 35.15 -10.36 14.98
N ASP A 193 36.04 -11.35 14.87
CA ASP A 193 35.83 -12.49 13.97
C ASP A 193 34.63 -13.33 14.40
N MET A 194 34.40 -13.45 15.71
CA MET A 194 33.19 -14.08 16.24
C MET A 194 31.92 -13.42 15.68
N LEU A 195 31.82 -12.09 15.75
CA LEU A 195 30.66 -11.34 15.25
C LEU A 195 30.53 -11.43 13.73
N LYS A 196 31.65 -11.26 13.01
CA LYS A 196 31.70 -11.39 11.54
C LYS A 196 31.25 -12.79 11.09
N ASN A 197 31.65 -13.83 11.82
CA ASN A 197 31.28 -15.20 11.49
C ASN A 197 29.81 -15.49 11.81
N LEU A 198 29.28 -15.00 12.94
CA LEU A 198 27.87 -15.15 13.28
C LEU A 198 26.96 -14.48 12.25
N ILE A 199 27.26 -13.23 11.87
CA ILE A 199 26.41 -12.53 10.91
C ILE A 199 26.51 -13.11 9.50
N ARG A 200 27.68 -13.64 9.10
CA ARG A 200 27.87 -14.29 7.79
C ARG A 200 26.96 -15.51 7.63
N ARG A 201 26.74 -16.29 8.70
CA ARG A 201 25.86 -17.47 8.73
C ARG A 201 24.37 -17.17 8.55
N VAL A 202 23.95 -15.90 8.66
CA VAL A 202 22.55 -15.51 8.44
C VAL A 202 22.25 -15.52 6.94
N GLU A 203 21.77 -16.63 6.40
CA GLU A 203 21.41 -16.76 4.98
C GLU A 203 19.98 -16.27 4.68
N ASN A 204 19.73 -15.86 3.44
CA ASN A 204 18.40 -15.49 2.93
C ASN A 204 17.63 -14.47 3.80
N LEU A 205 18.31 -13.41 4.23
CA LEU A 205 17.69 -12.34 5.01
C LEU A 205 16.86 -11.43 4.08
N PRO A 206 15.52 -11.37 4.19
CA PRO A 206 14.66 -10.53 3.34
C PRO A 206 14.71 -9.04 3.73
N GLY A 207 15.79 -8.60 4.37
CA GLY A 207 15.94 -7.28 4.97
C GLY A 207 17.38 -7.03 5.42
N ARG A 208 17.54 -6.19 6.46
CA ARG A 208 18.84 -5.80 7.01
C ARG A 208 18.88 -6.01 8.51
N ILE A 209 20.04 -6.45 8.99
CA ILE A 209 20.35 -6.57 10.42
C ILE A 209 21.73 -5.95 10.66
N GLU A 210 21.85 -5.20 11.73
CA GLU A 210 23.10 -4.58 12.15
C GLU A 210 23.32 -4.75 13.65
N VAL A 211 24.52 -5.20 14.01
CA VAL A 211 25.02 -5.12 15.38
C VAL A 211 25.64 -3.74 15.55
N GLN A 212 25.14 -3.00 16.53
CA GLN A 212 25.53 -1.62 16.77
C GLN A 212 25.82 -1.41 18.25
N GLN A 213 26.75 -0.53 18.56
CA GLN A 213 27.01 -0.07 19.93
C GLN A 213 26.14 1.15 20.24
N ALA A 214 25.31 1.03 21.27
CA ALA A 214 24.48 2.13 21.74
C ALA A 214 25.34 3.16 22.47
N LEU A 215 25.15 4.44 22.14
CA LEU A 215 25.82 5.58 22.77
C LEU A 215 24.75 6.50 23.38
N SER A 216 24.97 6.97 24.59
CA SER A 216 24.13 8.01 25.20
C SER A 216 24.23 9.27 24.35
N ASP A 217 23.13 9.68 23.73
CA ASP A 217 22.96 10.94 22.97
C ASP A 217 23.64 11.02 21.59
N LYS A 218 24.06 9.89 21.00
CA LYS A 218 24.59 9.85 19.64
C LYS A 218 23.99 8.70 18.83
N ASP A 219 24.12 8.82 17.50
CA ASP A 219 23.78 7.72 16.61
C ASP A 219 24.60 6.47 16.98
N PRO A 220 23.96 5.29 16.99
CA PRO A 220 24.61 4.06 17.38
C PRO A 220 25.72 3.70 16.39
N LEU A 221 26.86 3.27 16.92
CA LEU A 221 28.05 2.96 16.11
C LEU A 221 27.91 1.58 15.49
N LEU A 222 27.93 1.50 14.15
CA LEU A 222 27.90 0.23 13.43
C LEU A 222 29.14 -0.62 13.74
N ILE A 223 28.93 -1.84 14.23
CA ILE A 223 29.98 -2.83 14.46
C ILE A 223 30.09 -3.77 13.25
N VAL A 224 28.96 -4.37 12.88
CA VAL A 224 28.85 -5.28 11.74
C VAL A 224 27.41 -5.33 11.24
N GLY A 225 27.19 -5.43 9.93
CA GLY A 225 25.86 -5.47 9.33
C GLY A 225 25.77 -6.42 8.15
N LYS A 226 24.55 -6.89 7.85
CA LYS A 226 24.21 -7.69 6.68
C LYS A 226 22.85 -7.27 6.13
N GLY A 227 22.73 -7.24 4.81
CA GLY A 227 21.54 -6.78 4.08
C GLY A 227 21.79 -5.49 3.31
N ASP A 228 20.86 -5.14 2.43
CA ASP A 228 20.99 -3.98 1.55
C ASP A 228 20.64 -2.67 2.30
N LYS A 229 21.59 -1.71 2.27
CA LYS A 229 21.41 -0.38 2.86
C LYS A 229 20.50 0.50 2.01
N SER A 230 20.44 0.29 0.69
CA SER A 230 19.65 1.08 -0.25
C SER A 230 18.14 0.85 -0.08
N ALA A 231 17.77 -0.34 0.40
CA ALA A 231 16.39 -0.79 0.45
C ALA A 231 15.69 -0.57 1.81
N THR A 232 16.37 0.07 2.78
CA THR A 232 15.91 0.20 4.17
C THR A 232 15.83 1.66 4.60
N GLY A 233 14.75 2.04 5.30
CA GLY A 233 14.58 3.40 5.83
C GLY A 233 15.63 3.78 6.87
N THR A 234 15.74 5.08 7.19
CA THR A 234 16.73 5.60 8.14
C THR A 234 16.55 5.10 9.57
N LYS A 235 15.32 4.75 9.96
CA LYS A 235 14.97 4.23 11.29
C LYS A 235 14.75 2.72 11.25
N ALA A 236 15.32 2.00 12.21
CA ALA A 236 15.11 0.56 12.37
C ALA A 236 13.65 0.23 12.73
N ASP A 237 13.14 -0.89 12.22
CA ASP A 237 11.82 -1.43 12.61
C ASP A 237 11.81 -1.88 14.08
N GLY A 238 12.98 -2.24 14.61
CA GLY A 238 13.19 -2.51 16.03
C GLY A 238 14.64 -2.78 16.37
N VAL A 239 14.91 -2.87 17.67
CA VAL A 239 16.23 -3.18 18.23
C VAL A 239 16.10 -4.27 19.29
N VAL A 240 17.10 -5.15 19.37
CA VAL A 240 17.18 -6.23 20.36
C VAL A 240 18.47 -6.05 21.16
N PRO A 241 18.41 -5.87 22.51
CA PRO A 241 19.62 -5.68 23.31
C PRO A 241 20.46 -6.97 23.38
N VAL A 242 21.78 -6.81 23.41
CA VAL A 242 22.74 -7.91 23.57
C VAL A 242 23.24 -7.93 25.01
N LYS A 243 22.85 -8.96 25.77
CA LYS A 243 23.21 -9.07 27.19
C LYS A 243 24.73 -9.22 27.36
N GLY A 244 25.28 -8.53 28.36
CA GLY A 244 26.73 -8.50 28.60
C GLY A 244 27.49 -7.49 27.74
N SER A 245 26.79 -6.60 27.03
CA SER A 245 27.40 -5.51 26.27
C SER A 245 26.53 -4.27 26.30
N ILE A 246 27.07 -3.16 25.81
CA ILE A 246 26.29 -1.97 25.44
C ILE A 246 25.79 -2.03 23.99
N TRP A 247 25.69 -3.24 23.41
CA TRP A 247 25.31 -3.44 22.02
C TRP A 247 23.84 -3.79 21.88
N GLN A 248 23.34 -3.53 20.67
CA GLN A 248 22.01 -3.88 20.23
C GLN A 248 22.07 -4.40 18.79
N VAL A 249 21.15 -5.30 18.47
CA VAL A 249 20.91 -5.76 17.11
C VAL A 249 19.71 -4.99 16.55
N ALA A 250 19.99 -4.01 15.69
CA ALA A 250 18.98 -3.27 14.95
C ALA A 250 18.55 -4.07 13.71
N TYR A 251 17.27 -4.02 13.37
CA TYR A 251 16.74 -4.76 12.23
C TYR A 251 15.72 -3.96 11.41
N TRP A 252 15.68 -4.25 10.11
CA TRP A 252 14.78 -3.67 9.12
C TRP A 252 14.20 -4.81 8.29
N GLY A 253 12.89 -5.01 8.40
CA GLY A 253 12.18 -6.14 7.82
C GLY A 253 11.29 -5.81 6.63
N GLY A 254 11.33 -4.57 6.11
CA GLY A 254 10.54 -4.18 4.94
C GLY A 254 11.31 -3.27 4.01
N THR A 255 11.60 -3.77 2.81
CA THR A 255 11.54 -2.91 1.62
C THR A 255 10.07 -2.56 1.42
N GLY A 256 9.71 -1.32 1.08
CA GLY A 256 8.30 -0.95 0.86
C GLY A 256 7.60 -1.89 -0.14
N VAL A 257 6.26 -1.88 -0.18
CA VAL A 257 5.51 -2.70 -1.15
C VAL A 257 5.91 -2.29 -2.57
N GLN A 258 6.85 -3.03 -3.16
CA GLN A 258 7.21 -2.91 -4.56
C GLN A 258 6.36 -3.92 -5.31
N PHE A 259 5.33 -3.42 -5.98
CA PHE A 259 4.52 -4.25 -6.86
C PHE A 259 5.23 -4.39 -8.20
N ASN A 260 5.89 -5.54 -8.39
CA ASN A 260 6.40 -5.93 -9.70
C ASN A 260 5.40 -6.91 -10.35
N LEU A 261 4.85 -6.51 -11.50
CA LEU A 261 3.91 -7.33 -12.28
C LEU A 261 4.49 -8.70 -12.66
N MET A 262 5.79 -8.77 -12.96
CA MET A 262 6.42 -10.02 -13.38
C MET A 262 6.56 -10.99 -12.20
N ASP A 263 6.99 -10.49 -11.03
CA ASP A 263 7.16 -11.31 -9.82
C ASP A 263 5.82 -11.74 -9.21
N ASN A 264 4.76 -10.96 -9.46
CA ASN A 264 3.41 -11.22 -8.92
C ASN A 264 2.44 -11.77 -9.98
N LEU A 265 2.93 -12.21 -11.15
CA LEU A 265 2.07 -12.66 -12.23
C LEU A 265 1.16 -13.81 -11.81
N LEU A 266 1.66 -14.77 -11.02
CA LEU A 266 0.88 -15.88 -10.48
C LEU A 266 -0.25 -15.43 -9.54
N LEU A 267 -0.08 -14.29 -8.86
CA LEU A 267 -1.07 -13.71 -7.96
C LEU A 267 -2.15 -12.93 -8.74
N VAL A 268 -1.78 -12.27 -9.85
CA VAL A 268 -2.68 -11.40 -10.62
C VAL A 268 -3.41 -12.15 -11.74
N ALA A 269 -2.75 -13.12 -12.38
CA ALA A 269 -3.25 -13.82 -13.56
C ALA A 269 -4.62 -14.51 -13.37
N PRO A 270 -4.90 -15.18 -12.24
CA PRO A 270 -6.21 -15.82 -12.07
C PRO A 270 -7.35 -14.80 -12.04
N GLY A 271 -7.14 -13.61 -11.47
CA GLY A 271 -8.14 -12.54 -11.43
C GLY A 271 -8.42 -11.94 -12.80
N LEU A 272 -7.36 -11.69 -13.58
CA LEU A 272 -7.49 -11.25 -14.97
C LEU A 272 -8.26 -12.28 -15.81
N LEU A 273 -7.97 -13.56 -15.62
CA LEU A 273 -8.65 -14.64 -16.34
C LEU A 273 -10.13 -14.71 -15.95
N LEU A 274 -10.45 -14.60 -14.66
CA LEU A 274 -11.82 -14.59 -14.15
C LEU A 274 -12.60 -13.37 -14.67
N PHE A 275 -11.97 -12.19 -14.70
CA PHE A 275 -12.50 -10.96 -15.28
C PHE A 275 -12.81 -11.13 -16.78
N LEU A 276 -11.89 -11.71 -17.56
CA LEU A 276 -12.10 -11.95 -18.99
C LEU A 276 -13.22 -12.97 -19.24
N ILE A 277 -13.29 -14.05 -18.46
CA ILE A 277 -14.36 -15.05 -18.56
C ILE A 277 -15.72 -14.41 -18.24
N THR A 278 -15.82 -13.64 -17.15
CA THR A 278 -17.06 -12.95 -16.79
C THR A 278 -17.46 -11.93 -17.85
N ALA A 279 -16.53 -11.14 -18.37
CA ALA A 279 -16.81 -10.20 -19.46
C ALA A 279 -17.33 -10.92 -20.71
N LEU A 280 -16.69 -12.02 -21.12
CA LEU A 280 -17.08 -12.78 -22.31
C LEU A 280 -18.43 -13.47 -22.14
N PHE A 281 -18.71 -14.03 -20.96
CA PHE A 281 -20.01 -14.60 -20.62
C PHE A 281 -21.11 -13.54 -20.70
N LEU A 282 -20.89 -12.37 -20.10
CA LEU A 282 -21.86 -11.27 -20.10
C LEU A 282 -22.11 -10.70 -21.49
N LEU A 283 -21.08 -10.58 -22.32
CA LEU A 283 -21.22 -10.17 -23.72
C LEU A 283 -22.09 -11.16 -24.51
N ARG A 284 -21.80 -12.47 -24.39
CA ARG A 284 -22.59 -13.53 -25.03
C ARG A 284 -24.04 -13.53 -24.56
N PHE A 285 -24.26 -13.38 -23.25
CA PHE A 285 -25.58 -13.32 -22.66
C PHE A 285 -26.39 -12.12 -23.17
N SER A 286 -25.78 -10.93 -23.25
CA SER A 286 -26.47 -9.73 -23.77
C SER A 286 -26.87 -9.86 -25.25
N GLN A 287 -26.02 -10.51 -26.05
CA GLN A 287 -26.30 -10.78 -27.46
C GLN A 287 -27.48 -11.74 -27.59
N GLN A 288 -27.49 -12.81 -26.81
CA GLN A 288 -28.59 -13.78 -26.78
C GLN A 288 -29.91 -13.13 -26.36
N MET A 289 -29.90 -12.33 -25.29
CA MET A 289 -31.08 -11.61 -24.81
C MET A 289 -31.63 -10.63 -25.85
N THR A 290 -30.76 -9.88 -26.54
CA THR A 290 -31.20 -8.97 -27.60
C THR A 290 -31.81 -9.74 -28.78
N ASN A 291 -31.21 -10.87 -29.15
CA ASN A 291 -31.70 -11.68 -30.26
C ASN A 291 -33.06 -12.33 -29.94
N ALA A 292 -33.26 -12.77 -28.69
CA ALA A 292 -34.55 -13.25 -28.20
C ALA A 292 -35.63 -12.15 -28.28
N LEU A 293 -35.33 -10.96 -27.73
CA LEU A 293 -36.23 -9.78 -27.80
C LEU A 293 -36.63 -9.41 -29.23
N LYS A 294 -35.67 -9.37 -30.16
CA LYS A 294 -35.95 -9.03 -31.57
C LYS A 294 -36.86 -10.06 -32.25
N ARG A 295 -36.67 -11.35 -31.97
CA ARG A 295 -37.52 -12.41 -32.53
C ARG A 295 -38.94 -12.34 -31.96
N ASP A 296 -39.07 -12.14 -30.66
CA ASP A 296 -40.40 -12.03 -30.04
C ASP A 296 -41.13 -10.76 -30.50
N GLN A 297 -40.43 -9.64 -30.71
CA GLN A 297 -40.99 -8.45 -31.36
C GLN A 297 -41.50 -8.72 -32.78
N GLN A 298 -40.77 -9.48 -33.59
CA GLN A 298 -41.19 -9.85 -34.94
C GLN A 298 -42.45 -10.71 -34.93
N THR A 299 -42.55 -11.65 -33.97
CA THR A 299 -43.75 -12.47 -33.79
C THR A 299 -44.97 -11.61 -33.43
N ILE A 300 -44.82 -10.66 -32.50
CA ILE A 300 -45.91 -9.73 -32.14
C ILE A 300 -46.35 -8.89 -33.34
N LEU A 301 -45.40 -8.31 -34.08
CA LEU A 301 -45.71 -7.51 -35.28
C LEU A 301 -46.44 -8.35 -36.34
N SER A 302 -46.05 -9.61 -36.52
CA SER A 302 -46.73 -10.52 -37.46
C SER A 302 -48.17 -10.86 -37.03
N LEU A 303 -48.43 -10.94 -35.71
CA LEU A 303 -49.77 -11.15 -35.18
C LEU A 303 -50.65 -9.90 -35.34
N VAL A 304 -50.09 -8.72 -35.13
CA VAL A 304 -50.79 -7.45 -35.40
C VAL A 304 -51.12 -7.31 -36.89
N GLU A 305 -50.18 -7.61 -37.79
CA GLU A 305 -50.43 -7.62 -39.23
C GLU A 305 -51.53 -8.64 -39.60
N ALA A 306 -51.50 -9.84 -39.00
CA ALA A 306 -52.53 -10.85 -39.19
C ALA A 306 -53.92 -10.37 -38.74
N LEU A 307 -54.01 -9.62 -37.63
CA LEU A 307 -55.24 -9.01 -37.15
C LEU A 307 -55.78 -7.96 -38.14
N VAL A 308 -54.92 -7.07 -38.64
CA VAL A 308 -55.31 -5.95 -39.52
C VAL A 308 -55.68 -6.45 -40.92
N VAL A 309 -54.91 -7.38 -41.48
CA VAL A 309 -55.08 -7.88 -42.86
C VAL A 309 -56.05 -9.07 -42.92
N GLY A 310 -56.40 -9.68 -41.78
CA GLY A 310 -57.29 -10.84 -41.71
C GLY A 310 -56.65 -12.16 -42.15
N ARG A 311 -55.31 -12.25 -42.12
CA ARG A 311 -54.56 -13.48 -42.43
C ARG A 311 -54.57 -14.44 -41.22
N PRO A 312 -54.46 -15.77 -41.42
CA PRO A 312 -54.39 -16.70 -40.29
C PRO A 312 -53.13 -16.42 -39.45
N PRO A 313 -53.24 -16.35 -38.11
CA PRO A 313 -52.09 -16.09 -37.25
C PRO A 313 -51.10 -17.25 -37.35
N ARG A 314 -49.80 -16.93 -37.43
CA ARG A 314 -48.71 -17.91 -37.28
C ARG A 314 -47.99 -17.62 -35.98
N VAL A 315 -48.23 -18.42 -34.95
CA VAL A 315 -47.55 -18.29 -33.67
C VAL A 315 -46.30 -19.17 -33.68
N GLN A 316 -45.16 -18.55 -33.38
CA GLN A 316 -43.94 -19.24 -32.99
C GLN A 316 -43.82 -19.18 -31.46
N PRO A 317 -43.28 -20.21 -30.79
CA PRO A 317 -43.08 -20.18 -29.34
C PRO A 317 -42.16 -19.01 -28.96
N ALA A 318 -42.51 -18.27 -27.91
CA ALA A 318 -41.72 -17.16 -27.42
C ALA A 318 -40.34 -17.63 -26.97
N GLN A 319 -39.29 -16.88 -27.32
CA GLN A 319 -37.95 -17.13 -26.79
C GLN A 319 -37.83 -16.65 -25.34
N LEU A 320 -38.56 -15.59 -24.98
CA LEU A 320 -38.76 -15.16 -23.61
C LEU A 320 -40.06 -15.75 -23.07
N GLY A 321 -39.95 -16.68 -22.12
CA GLY A 321 -41.11 -17.38 -21.55
C GLY A 321 -42.20 -16.45 -21.02
N ASP A 322 -41.83 -15.28 -20.49
CA ASP A 322 -42.78 -14.29 -19.97
C ASP A 322 -43.72 -13.73 -21.06
N LEU A 323 -43.30 -13.71 -22.33
CA LEU A 323 -44.12 -13.22 -23.44
C LEU A 323 -45.09 -14.28 -24.00
N GLN A 324 -44.91 -15.55 -23.66
CA GLN A 324 -45.71 -16.64 -24.21
C GLN A 324 -47.21 -16.45 -23.93
N SER A 325 -47.57 -16.08 -22.70
CA SER A 325 -48.96 -15.80 -22.31
C SER A 325 -49.58 -14.67 -23.12
N THR A 326 -48.81 -13.61 -23.41
CA THR A 326 -49.28 -12.48 -24.22
C THR A 326 -49.51 -12.86 -25.68
N LEU A 327 -48.63 -13.70 -26.25
CA LEU A 327 -48.79 -14.22 -27.60
C LEU A 327 -50.02 -15.11 -27.72
N GLU A 328 -50.28 -15.96 -26.73
CA GLU A 328 -51.45 -16.85 -26.70
C GLU A 328 -52.77 -16.07 -26.61
N VAL A 329 -52.82 -15.02 -25.77
CA VAL A 329 -54.00 -14.13 -25.69
C VAL A 329 -54.23 -13.40 -27.01
N MET A 330 -53.17 -12.85 -27.62
CA MET A 330 -53.28 -12.18 -28.92
C MET A 330 -53.75 -13.15 -30.02
N GLU A 331 -53.23 -14.38 -30.04
CA GLU A 331 -53.66 -15.41 -30.99
C GLU A 331 -55.15 -15.74 -30.83
N HIS A 332 -55.61 -15.93 -29.59
CA HIS A 332 -57.00 -16.21 -29.30
C HIS A 332 -57.91 -15.07 -29.78
N GLN A 333 -57.56 -13.81 -29.50
CA GLN A 333 -58.32 -12.64 -29.94
C GLN A 333 -58.37 -12.51 -31.47
N ILE A 334 -57.28 -12.81 -32.17
CA ILE A 334 -57.25 -12.79 -33.66
C ILE A 334 -58.19 -13.86 -34.23
N LYS A 335 -58.20 -15.06 -33.65
CA LYS A 335 -59.10 -16.15 -34.08
C LYS A 335 -60.57 -15.77 -33.89
N GLU A 336 -60.91 -15.14 -32.76
CA GLU A 336 -62.26 -14.69 -32.41
C GLU A 336 -62.73 -13.48 -33.25
N PHE A 337 -61.86 -12.51 -33.52
CA PHE A 337 -62.16 -11.39 -34.41
C PHE A 337 -62.42 -11.87 -35.85
N ARG A 338 -61.70 -12.93 -36.29
CA ARG A 338 -61.89 -13.50 -37.61
C ARG A 338 -63.18 -14.30 -37.73
N SER A 339 -63.58 -15.08 -36.72
CA SER A 339 -64.86 -15.81 -36.74
C SER A 339 -66.04 -14.84 -36.82
N SER A 340 -66.00 -13.74 -36.04
CA SER A 340 -67.04 -12.70 -36.06
C SER A 340 -67.11 -11.89 -37.37
N GLN A 341 -65.98 -11.65 -38.04
CA GLN A 341 -65.95 -11.04 -39.40
C GLN A 341 -66.54 -11.98 -40.48
N VAL A 342 -66.28 -13.29 -40.39
CA VAL A 342 -66.84 -14.29 -41.31
C VAL A 342 -68.37 -14.42 -41.12
N GLU A 343 -68.85 -14.34 -39.88
CA GLU A 343 -70.30 -14.31 -39.58
C GLU A 343 -70.97 -13.02 -40.05
N LYS A 344 -70.34 -11.86 -39.85
CA LYS A 344 -70.81 -10.57 -40.38
C LYS A 344 -70.82 -10.56 -41.92
N SER A 345 -69.84 -11.17 -42.59
CA SER A 345 -69.82 -11.31 -44.06
C SER A 345 -70.96 -12.20 -44.59
N LYS A 346 -71.31 -13.28 -43.88
CA LYS A 346 -72.50 -14.10 -44.19
C LYS A 346 -73.82 -13.35 -43.94
N SER A 347 -73.90 -12.58 -42.86
CA SER A 347 -75.10 -11.82 -42.48
C SER A 347 -75.34 -10.59 -43.38
N LYS A 348 -74.27 -9.91 -43.82
CA LYS A 348 -74.33 -8.74 -44.73
C LYS A 348 -74.76 -9.10 -46.16
N ARG A 349 -74.78 -10.39 -46.52
CA ARG A 349 -75.33 -10.88 -47.79
C ARG A 349 -76.86 -11.00 -47.79
N VAL A 350 -77.52 -10.82 -46.63
CA VAL A 350 -78.99 -10.93 -46.46
C VAL A 350 -79.67 -9.56 -46.27
N MET A 351 -78.93 -8.50 -45.92
CA MET A 351 -79.50 -7.17 -45.67
C MET A 351 -78.81 -6.10 -46.52
N ALA A 352 -79.10 -6.10 -47.82
CA ALA A 352 -78.79 -4.99 -48.72
C ALA A 352 -79.95 -4.79 -49.71
N ALA A 353 -81.06 -4.26 -49.19
CA ALA A 353 -82.06 -3.53 -49.97
C ALA A 353 -82.47 -2.29 -49.15
N SER A 354 -82.53 -1.14 -49.83
CA SER A 354 -83.02 0.17 -49.36
C SER A 354 -82.02 1.09 -48.64
N ASP A 355 -81.27 1.81 -49.46
CA ASP A 355 -81.33 3.27 -49.69
C ASP A 355 -81.14 4.32 -48.56
N ASN A 356 -80.17 5.19 -48.87
CA ASN A 356 -80.01 6.64 -48.68
C ASN A 356 -79.99 7.34 -47.30
N GLY A 357 -78.96 8.19 -47.15
CA GLY A 357 -79.03 9.37 -46.27
C GLY A 357 -77.68 9.94 -45.80
N LEU A 358 -77.06 10.79 -46.63
CA LEU A 358 -76.34 12.05 -46.34
C LEU A 358 -75.52 12.23 -45.02
N GLY A 359 -74.28 12.74 -45.16
CA GLY A 359 -73.77 13.79 -44.25
C GLY A 359 -72.34 13.68 -43.68
N ILE A 360 -71.38 14.30 -44.37
CA ILE A 360 -70.27 15.18 -43.89
C ILE A 360 -69.42 14.77 -42.65
N ASN A 361 -68.19 14.30 -42.96
CA ASN A 361 -66.84 14.80 -42.62
C ASN A 361 -66.44 15.35 -41.21
N ILE A 362 -65.29 14.79 -40.73
CA ILE A 362 -64.15 15.29 -39.91
C ILE A 362 -64.47 16.12 -38.64
N ASP A 363 -63.90 15.86 -37.47
CA ASP A 363 -62.47 15.95 -37.16
C ASP A 363 -62.22 15.63 -35.67
N GLU A 364 -60.97 15.35 -35.43
CA GLU A 364 -60.26 14.93 -34.22
C GLU A 364 -60.15 16.03 -33.15
N VAL A 365 -60.44 15.72 -31.88
CA VAL A 365 -60.04 16.54 -30.72
C VAL A 365 -59.77 15.62 -29.53
N VAL A 366 -58.51 15.55 -29.07
CA VAL A 366 -58.19 15.57 -27.63
C VAL A 366 -56.85 16.27 -27.42
N ALA A 367 -56.92 17.36 -26.67
CA ALA A 367 -55.81 18.18 -26.21
C ALA A 367 -54.98 17.51 -25.09
N LYS A 368 -53.68 17.82 -25.05
CA LYS A 368 -52.99 18.23 -23.81
C LYS A 368 -51.58 18.74 -24.10
N THR A 369 -51.35 20.00 -23.78
CA THR A 369 -50.03 20.63 -23.65
C THR A 369 -49.33 20.14 -22.37
N PRO A 370 -47.98 20.21 -22.33
CA PRO A 370 -47.38 20.93 -21.22
C PRO A 370 -46.29 21.93 -21.63
N VAL A 371 -46.10 22.87 -20.71
CA VAL A 371 -45.27 24.06 -20.72
C VAL A 371 -43.83 23.71 -20.30
N ASP A 372 -42.83 24.19 -21.03
CA ASP A 372 -41.42 24.17 -20.63
C ASP A 372 -41.07 25.44 -19.83
N ILE A 373 -40.37 25.25 -18.71
CA ILE A 373 -39.70 26.31 -17.94
C ILE A 373 -38.21 26.28 -18.34
N PRO A 374 -37.60 27.39 -18.79
CA PRO A 374 -36.15 27.45 -18.97
C PRO A 374 -35.47 27.59 -17.61
N LEU A 375 -34.53 26.69 -17.31
CA LEU A 375 -33.55 26.91 -16.24
C LEU A 375 -32.30 27.58 -16.83
N ASP A 376 -32.02 28.73 -16.24
CA ASP A 376 -31.02 29.73 -16.56
C ASP A 376 -29.57 29.25 -16.28
N GLY A 377 -28.69 29.37 -17.29
CA GLY A 377 -27.54 30.28 -17.22
C GLY A 377 -26.37 30.08 -16.24
N SER A 378 -26.00 28.88 -15.79
CA SER A 378 -24.67 28.71 -15.17
C SER A 378 -23.61 28.38 -16.23
N ALA A 379 -22.64 29.28 -16.43
CA ALA A 379 -21.48 29.05 -17.30
C ALA A 379 -20.74 27.76 -16.87
N HIS A 380 -20.73 26.75 -17.74
CA HIS A 380 -19.97 25.52 -17.51
C HIS A 380 -18.48 25.82 -17.70
N VAL A 381 -17.72 25.87 -16.60
CA VAL A 381 -16.25 25.91 -16.64
C VAL A 381 -15.74 24.51 -16.95
N GLU A 382 -15.15 24.33 -18.13
CA GLU A 382 -14.63 23.04 -18.58
C GLU A 382 -13.24 22.79 -17.95
N ILE A 383 -13.12 21.73 -17.12
CA ILE A 383 -11.86 21.36 -16.45
C ILE A 383 -11.11 20.35 -17.32
N PRO A 384 -9.91 20.67 -17.85
CA PRO A 384 -9.18 19.76 -18.73
C PRO A 384 -8.68 18.53 -17.97
N ALA A 385 -9.09 17.32 -18.36
CA ALA A 385 -8.66 16.09 -17.69
C ALA A 385 -7.13 15.88 -17.66
N SER A 386 -6.41 16.52 -18.60
CA SER A 386 -4.95 16.44 -18.71
C SER A 386 -4.18 17.05 -17.54
N ILE A 387 -4.83 17.87 -16.70
CA ILE A 387 -4.19 18.47 -15.52
C ILE A 387 -4.02 17.46 -14.38
N PHE A 388 -4.84 16.39 -14.35
CA PHE A 388 -4.77 15.37 -13.31
C PHE A 388 -3.70 14.33 -13.64
N ARG A 389 -2.70 14.20 -12.76
CA ARG A 389 -1.66 13.18 -12.83
C ARG A 389 -1.86 12.15 -11.72
N ALA A 390 -1.07 11.08 -11.75
CA ALA A 390 -1.20 9.99 -10.80
C ALA A 390 -0.97 10.41 -9.33
N TYR A 391 -0.26 11.53 -9.10
CA TYR A 391 0.12 11.97 -7.75
C TYR A 391 -0.06 13.47 -7.50
N ASP A 392 -0.37 14.28 -8.52
CA ASP A 392 -0.59 15.72 -8.37
C ASP A 392 -1.44 16.31 -9.51
N ILE A 393 -1.79 17.60 -9.37
CA ILE A 393 -2.46 18.39 -10.39
C ILE A 393 -1.45 19.35 -11.00
N ARG A 394 -1.24 19.30 -12.31
CA ARG A 394 -0.27 20.12 -13.04
C ARG A 394 -0.84 20.67 -14.32
N GLY A 395 -0.65 21.96 -14.52
CA GLY A 395 -0.99 22.65 -15.77
C GLY A 395 -0.12 23.87 -15.98
N ILE A 396 -0.36 24.54 -17.10
CA ILE A 396 0.21 25.84 -17.43
C ILE A 396 -0.67 26.90 -16.75
N VAL A 397 -0.06 27.69 -15.87
CA VAL A 397 -0.76 28.74 -15.12
C VAL A 397 -1.34 29.78 -16.08
N GLY A 398 -2.64 30.05 -15.94
CA GLY A 398 -3.37 30.99 -16.79
C GLY A 398 -3.93 30.40 -18.09
N GLU A 399 -3.56 29.16 -18.44
CA GLU A 399 -4.12 28.44 -19.59
C GLU A 399 -4.94 27.23 -19.12
N THR A 400 -4.26 26.19 -18.62
CA THR A 400 -4.91 24.95 -18.16
C THR A 400 -5.11 24.93 -16.64
N LEU A 401 -4.38 25.78 -15.91
CA LEU A 401 -4.56 25.98 -14.48
C LEU A 401 -4.89 27.47 -14.20
N THR A 402 -6.17 27.80 -14.29
CA THR A 402 -6.70 29.14 -14.01
C THR A 402 -7.16 29.25 -12.54
N GLU A 403 -7.28 30.48 -12.03
CA GLU A 403 -7.78 30.72 -10.67
C GLU A 403 -9.20 30.17 -10.45
N GLU A 404 -10.05 30.25 -11.48
CA GLU A 404 -11.40 29.67 -11.45
C GLU A 404 -11.37 28.15 -11.31
N ILE A 405 -10.53 27.46 -12.09
CA ILE A 405 -10.34 26.00 -11.97
C ILE A 405 -9.79 25.65 -10.59
N VAL A 406 -8.81 26.40 -10.07
CA VAL A 406 -8.23 26.14 -8.75
C VAL A 406 -9.23 26.36 -7.62
N THR A 407 -10.14 27.33 -7.77
CA THR A 407 -11.24 27.55 -6.82
C THR A 407 -12.20 26.35 -6.82
N LEU A 408 -12.58 25.84 -8.00
CA LEU A 408 -13.41 24.63 -8.13
C LEU A 408 -12.72 23.38 -7.56
N LEU A 409 -11.41 23.24 -7.76
CA LEU A 409 -10.62 22.18 -7.16
C LEU A 409 -10.62 22.27 -5.63
N GLY A 410 -10.49 23.48 -5.07
CA GLY A 410 -10.61 23.71 -3.63
C GLY A 410 -11.99 23.32 -3.08
N GLN A 411 -13.06 23.68 -3.79
CA GLN A 411 -14.43 23.30 -3.39
C GLN A 411 -14.66 21.78 -3.45
N GLY A 412 -14.20 21.14 -4.53
CA GLY A 412 -14.31 19.69 -4.70
C GLY A 412 -13.54 18.92 -3.64
N TYR A 413 -12.27 19.29 -3.44
CA TYR A 413 -11.42 18.65 -2.42
C TYR A 413 -11.96 18.89 -1.00
N GLY A 414 -12.38 20.12 -0.69
CA GLY A 414 -12.95 20.47 0.59
C GLY A 414 -14.25 19.71 0.92
N SER A 415 -15.08 19.43 -0.10
CA SER A 415 -16.27 18.59 0.05
C SER A 415 -15.91 17.13 0.32
N GLU A 416 -14.91 16.58 -0.37
CA GLU A 416 -14.46 15.20 -0.18
C GLU A 416 -13.89 14.96 1.22
N ILE A 417 -13.06 15.87 1.73
CA ILE A 417 -12.47 15.71 3.07
C ILE A 417 -13.49 15.95 4.19
N PHE A 418 -14.55 16.71 3.94
CA PHE A 418 -15.68 16.84 4.86
C PHE A 418 -16.39 15.51 5.06
N GLU A 419 -16.67 14.77 3.97
CA GLU A 419 -17.26 13.43 4.05
C GLU A 419 -16.38 12.44 4.82
N LYS A 420 -15.06 12.68 4.83
CA LYS A 420 -14.07 11.91 5.61
C LYS A 420 -13.91 12.39 7.06
N GLY A 421 -14.65 13.42 7.49
CA GLY A 421 -14.66 13.93 8.86
C GLY A 421 -13.56 14.94 9.20
N TYR A 422 -12.86 15.51 8.21
CA TYR A 422 -11.81 16.51 8.44
C TYR A 422 -12.34 17.93 8.30
N GLN A 423 -12.19 18.75 9.35
CA GLN A 423 -12.69 20.14 9.39
C GLN A 423 -11.65 21.18 8.94
N SER A 424 -10.38 20.96 9.25
CA SER A 424 -9.31 21.95 9.00
C SER A 424 -8.30 21.48 7.96
N VAL A 425 -7.81 22.39 7.12
CA VAL A 425 -6.84 22.15 6.05
C VAL A 425 -5.67 23.13 6.17
N VAL A 426 -4.45 22.61 6.12
CA VAL A 426 -3.24 23.44 6.07
C VAL A 426 -2.85 23.69 4.62
N VAL A 427 -2.62 24.95 4.26
CA VAL A 427 -2.23 25.37 2.90
C VAL A 427 -0.88 26.07 2.94
N ALA A 428 0.01 25.71 2.03
CA ALA A 428 1.32 26.31 1.83
C ALA A 428 1.60 26.49 0.34
N ARG A 429 2.59 27.32 0.01
CA ARG A 429 3.02 27.56 -1.38
C ARG A 429 4.53 27.64 -1.53
N ASP A 430 5.01 27.48 -2.75
CA ASP A 430 6.41 27.68 -3.09
C ASP A 430 6.75 29.15 -3.44
N THR A 431 8.00 29.38 -3.85
CA THR A 431 8.56 30.71 -4.16
C THR A 431 8.17 31.29 -5.53
N ARG A 432 7.29 30.64 -6.32
CA ARG A 432 6.94 31.15 -7.66
C ARG A 432 5.98 32.33 -7.59
N ASN A 433 6.13 33.26 -8.54
CA ASN A 433 5.26 34.45 -8.66
C ASN A 433 3.78 34.09 -8.88
N SER A 434 3.48 32.97 -9.51
CA SER A 434 2.11 32.47 -9.70
C SER A 434 1.49 31.91 -8.42
N SER A 435 2.30 31.53 -7.43
CA SER A 435 1.84 30.70 -6.33
C SER A 435 0.97 31.46 -5.33
N GLU A 436 1.16 32.78 -5.21
CA GLU A 436 0.32 33.63 -4.35
C GLU A 436 -1.13 33.72 -4.82
N ARG A 437 -1.36 33.94 -6.13
CA ARG A 437 -2.72 33.97 -6.70
C ARG A 437 -3.40 32.61 -6.66
N LEU A 438 -2.67 31.53 -6.95
CA LEU A 438 -3.22 30.17 -6.95
C LEU A 438 -3.52 29.70 -5.52
N GLN A 439 -2.67 30.05 -4.55
CA GLN A 439 -2.95 29.83 -3.13
C GLN A 439 -4.24 30.54 -2.72
N SER A 440 -4.40 31.82 -3.07
CA SER A 440 -5.60 32.60 -2.74
C SER A 440 -6.87 31.96 -3.31
N ALA A 441 -6.84 31.56 -4.59
CA ALA A 441 -7.95 30.85 -5.23
C ALA A 441 -8.27 29.51 -4.56
N LEU A 442 -7.25 28.74 -4.17
CA LEU A 442 -7.44 27.45 -3.50
C LEU A 442 -8.07 27.63 -2.11
N ILE A 443 -7.58 28.60 -1.33
CA ILE A 443 -8.11 28.95 -0.01
C ILE A 443 -9.57 29.36 -0.14
N GLN A 444 -9.91 30.19 -1.12
CA GLN A 444 -11.29 30.60 -1.38
C GLN A 444 -12.18 29.40 -1.69
N GLY A 445 -11.72 28.45 -2.50
CA GLY A 445 -12.46 27.23 -2.81
C GLY A 445 -12.70 26.35 -1.58
N LEU A 446 -11.67 26.14 -0.76
CA LEU A 446 -11.76 25.37 0.49
C LEU A 446 -12.72 26.01 1.49
N GLN A 447 -12.65 27.34 1.66
CA GLN A 447 -13.56 28.08 2.53
C GLN A 447 -15.01 28.04 2.03
N ALA A 448 -15.22 28.10 0.70
CA ALA A 448 -16.55 27.99 0.10
C ALA A 448 -17.21 26.62 0.35
N SER A 449 -16.42 25.56 0.56
CA SER A 449 -16.91 24.24 1.00
C SER A 449 -17.09 24.11 2.53
N GLY A 450 -16.90 25.21 3.27
CA GLY A 450 -17.06 25.26 4.72
C GLY A 450 -15.92 24.63 5.51
N ARG A 451 -14.70 24.57 4.94
CA ARG A 451 -13.48 24.11 5.65
C ARG A 451 -12.76 25.27 6.32
N ASP A 452 -12.13 24.99 7.46
CA ASP A 452 -11.24 25.94 8.13
C ASP A 452 -9.85 25.86 7.50
N VAL A 453 -9.31 26.98 7.03
CA VAL A 453 -8.02 27.00 6.33
C VAL A 453 -6.94 27.64 7.20
N ILE A 454 -5.85 26.91 7.41
CA ILE A 454 -4.64 27.37 8.09
C ILE A 454 -3.60 27.64 7.00
N ASP A 455 -3.44 28.90 6.63
CA ASP A 455 -2.39 29.33 5.70
C ASP A 455 -1.06 29.50 6.45
N ILE A 456 -0.06 28.70 6.09
CA ILE A 456 1.31 28.78 6.64
C ILE A 456 2.27 29.54 5.72
N GLY A 457 1.78 30.08 4.61
CA GLY A 457 2.53 30.92 3.69
C GLY A 457 3.49 30.15 2.79
N MET A 458 4.64 30.78 2.53
CA MET A 458 5.70 30.23 1.67
C MET A 458 6.61 29.29 2.46
N VAL A 459 6.86 28.08 1.93
CA VAL A 459 7.67 27.03 2.57
C VAL A 459 8.84 26.59 1.69
#